data_AF-A0A838FH33-F1
#
_entry.id   AF-A0A838FH33-F1
#
_cell.length_a   1.000
_cell.length_b   1.000
_cell.length_c   1.000
_cell.angle_alpha   90.00
_cell.angle_beta   90.00
_cell.angle_gamma   90.00
#
_symmetry.space_group_name_H-M   'P 1'
#
loop_
_entity.id
_entity.type
_entity.pdbx_description
1 polymer ?
#
loop_
_entity_poly.entity_id
_entity_poly.type
_entity_poly.pdbx_seq_one_letter_code
_entity_poly.pdbx_strand_id
1 'polypeptide(L)' 'YRVDVNTLHRDESAPELGLNEIGRVHLRTSAPLLVDDYRRNRATGGFILIDEDTNDTVGAGMMLGSSEA' A
#
# COMPACT_ATOMS: atom_id res chain seq x y z
N TYR A 1 2.74 9.92 -1.88
CA TYR A 1 3.37 10.13 -3.20
C TYR A 1 3.18 8.94 -4.10
N ARG A 2 3.16 9.18 -5.41
CA ARG A 2 3.25 8.17 -6.47
C ARG A 2 4.70 8.04 -6.94
N VAL A 3 5.09 6.83 -7.35
CA VAL A 3 6.39 6.54 -7.94
C VAL A 3 6.20 6.26 -9.43
N ASP A 4 6.86 7.05 -10.27
CA ASP A 4 6.96 6.73 -11.70
C ASP A 4 7.87 5.50 -11.86
N VAL A 5 7.32 4.42 -12.42
CA VAL A 5 8.03 3.13 -12.51
C VAL A 5 9.20 3.14 -13.50
N ASN A 6 9.22 4.06 -14.46
CA ASN A 6 10.27 4.15 -15.48
C ASN A 6 11.46 4.98 -15.00
N THR A 7 11.20 5.99 -14.18
CA THR A 7 12.20 6.99 -13.76
C THR A 7 12.53 6.91 -12.27
N LEU A 8 11.73 6.19 -11.49
CA LEU A 8 11.76 6.14 -10.02
C LEU A 8 11.53 7.50 -9.34
N HIS A 9 11.06 8.49 -10.11
CA HIS A 9 10.73 9.81 -9.57
C HIS A 9 9.50 9.74 -8.66
N ARG A 10 9.51 10.53 -7.58
CA ARG A 10 8.41 10.61 -6.62
C ARG A 10 7.60 11.87 -6.87
N ASP A 11 6.36 11.67 -7.26
CA ASP A 11 5.37 12.73 -7.39
C ASP A 11 4.60 12.85 -6.06
N GLU A 12 4.97 13.86 -5.27
CA GLU A 12 4.31 14.19 -4.00
C GLU A 12 2.93 14.84 -4.20
N SER A 13 2.62 15.32 -5.40
CA SER A 13 1.38 16.03 -5.71
C SER A 13 0.25 15.12 -6.21
N ALA A 14 0.56 13.86 -6.54
CA ALA A 14 -0.41 12.89 -7.03
C ALA A 14 -1.53 12.65 -6.00
N PRO A 15 -2.79 12.99 -6.31
CA PRO A 15 -3.91 12.85 -5.37
C PRO A 15 -4.43 11.41 -5.27
N GLU A 16 -4.16 10.59 -6.28
CA GLU A 16 -4.66 9.22 -6.40
C GLU A 16 -3.64 8.30 -7.11
N LEU A 17 -3.91 7.00 -7.06
CA LEU A 17 -3.17 5.97 -7.81
C LEU A 17 -4.12 5.28 -8.78
N GLY A 18 -3.77 5.31 -10.06
CA GLY A 18 -4.46 4.59 -11.13
C GLY A 18 -4.01 3.14 -11.25
N LEU A 19 -4.56 2.44 -12.25
CA LEU A 19 -4.21 1.05 -12.55
C LEU A 19 -2.71 0.92 -12.85
N ASN A 20 -2.06 -0.06 -12.21
CA ASN A 20 -0.62 -0.34 -12.30
C ASN A 20 0.32 0.77 -11.81
N GLU A 21 -0.20 1.80 -11.14
CA GLU A 21 0.65 2.79 -10.48
C GLU A 21 1.11 2.29 -9.11
N ILE A 22 2.29 2.72 -8.70
CA ILE A 22 2.87 2.38 -7.39
C ILE A 22 2.95 3.65 -6.57
N GLY A 23 2.59 3.58 -5.30
CA GLY A 23 2.72 4.72 -4.40
C GLY A 23 2.75 4.33 -2.94
N ARG A 24 3.03 5.32 -2.10
CA ARG A 24 2.94 5.22 -0.65
C ARG A 24 1.62 5.80 -0.19
N VAL A 25 0.85 4.98 0.53
CA VAL A 25 -0.46 5.33 1.08
C VAL A 25 -0.49 5.14 2.59
N HIS A 26 -1.47 5.79 3.24
CA HIS A 26 -1.84 5.51 4.61
C HIS A 26 -3.23 4.88 4.61
N LEU A 27 -3.38 3.77 5.33
CA LEU A 27 -4.64 3.05 5.46
C LEU A 27 -5.16 3.21 6.88
N ARG A 28 -6.46 3.45 7.00
CA ARG A 28 -7.19 3.40 8.28
C ARG A 28 -8.00 2.12 8.31
N THR A 29 -7.87 1.35 9.37
CA THR A 29 -8.58 0.10 9.56
C THR A 29 -9.76 0.29 10.53
N SER A 30 -10.79 -0.53 10.39
CA SER A 30 -11.97 -0.52 11.28
C SER A 30 -11.65 -1.04 12.68
N ALA A 31 -10.62 -1.88 12.80
CA ALA A 31 -10.10 -2.40 14.05
C ALA A 31 -8.56 -2.44 14.01
N PRO A 32 -7.88 -2.48 15.18
CA PRO A 32 -6.44 -2.68 15.24
C PRO A 32 -6.01 -3.98 14.55
N LEU A 33 -4.92 -3.91 13.78
CA LEU A 33 -4.33 -5.08 13.13
C LEU A 33 -2.90 -5.29 13.64
N LEU A 34 -2.54 -6.54 13.90
CA LEU A 34 -1.15 -6.94 14.11
C LEU A 34 -0.49 -7.11 12.75
N VAL A 35 0.49 -6.28 12.47
CA VAL A 35 1.21 -6.22 11.18
C VAL A 35 2.69 -6.15 11.43
N ASP A 36 3.47 -6.77 10.55
CA ASP A 36 4.92 -6.70 10.55
C ASP A 36 5.42 -5.84 9.38
N ASP A 37 6.63 -5.29 9.48
CA ASP A 37 7.33 -4.77 8.29
C ASP A 37 7.52 -5.94 7.31
N TYR A 38 7.08 -5.76 6.07
CA TYR A 38 7.19 -6.76 5.01
C TYR A 38 8.63 -7.27 4.83
N ARG A 39 9.64 -6.40 5.03
CA ARG A 39 11.05 -6.78 4.94
C ARG A 39 11.48 -7.75 6.04
N ARG A 40 10.79 -7.76 7.19
CA ARG A 40 11.06 -8.65 8.33
C ARG A 40 10.23 -9.92 8.25
N ASN A 41 8.94 -9.81 7.94
CA ASN A 41 8.05 -10.96 7.80
C ASN A 41 7.10 -10.75 6.61
N ARG A 42 7.36 -11.48 5.53
CA ARG A 42 6.56 -11.36 4.29
C ARG A 42 5.14 -11.91 4.42
N ALA A 43 4.91 -12.85 5.35
CA ALA A 43 3.61 -13.47 5.53
C ALA A 43 2.60 -12.52 6.20
N THR A 44 3.05 -11.68 7.13
CA THR A 44 2.20 -10.77 7.93
C THR A 44 2.41 -9.29 7.59
N GLY A 45 3.42 -8.97 6.77
CA GLY A 45 3.60 -7.63 6.22
C GLY A 45 3.08 -7.45 4.80
N GLY A 46 2.59 -8.51 4.15
CA GLY A 46 1.97 -8.44 2.82
C GLY A 46 0.45 -8.42 2.93
N PHE A 47 -0.22 -7.68 2.07
CA PHE A 47 -1.69 -7.67 2.01
C PHE A 47 -2.20 -7.41 0.59
N ILE A 48 -3.49 -7.68 0.39
CA ILE A 48 -4.24 -7.30 -0.80
C ILE A 48 -5.44 -6.45 -0.41
N LEU A 49 -5.90 -5.60 -1.32
CA LEU A 49 -7.15 -4.86 -1.19
C LEU A 49 -8.19 -5.55 -2.07
N ILE A 50 -9.34 -5.84 -1.46
CA ILE A 50 -10.50 -6.44 -2.12
C ILE A 50 -11.61 -5.40 -2.16
N ASP A 51 -12.20 -5.20 -3.33
CA ASP A 51 -13.43 -4.40 -3.47
C ASP A 51 -14.62 -5.17 -2.88
N GLU A 52 -15.38 -4.54 -2.00
CA GLU A 52 -16.47 -5.22 -1.28
C GLU A 52 -17.71 -5.50 -2.13
N ASP A 53 -17.92 -4.75 -3.22
CA ASP A 53 -19.07 -4.89 -4.09
C ASP A 53 -18.80 -5.96 -5.17
N THR A 54 -17.59 -5.97 -5.75
CA THR A 54 -17.24 -6.89 -6.85
C THR A 54 -16.48 -8.13 -6.40
N ASN A 55 -15.85 -8.11 -5.22
CA ASN A 55 -14.87 -9.08 -4.74
C ASN A 55 -13.57 -9.16 -5.57
N ASP A 56 -13.31 -8.16 -6.41
CA ASP A 56 -12.08 -8.12 -7.18
C ASP A 56 -10.88 -7.72 -6.31
N THR A 57 -9.72 -8.30 -6.63
CA THR A 57 -8.45 -7.81 -6.08
C THR A 57 -8.04 -6.54 -6.81
N VAL A 58 -8.15 -5.39 -6.15
CA VAL A 58 -7.89 -4.07 -6.75
C VAL A 58 -6.48 -3.53 -6.45
N GLY A 59 -5.76 -4.17 -5.53
CA GLY A 59 -4.39 -3.77 -5.23
C GLY A 59 -3.66 -4.78 -4.35
N ALA A 60 -2.33 -4.68 -4.36
CA ALA A 60 -1.45 -5.41 -3.47
C ALA A 60 -0.53 -4.42 -2.75
N GLY A 61 -0.22 -4.71 -1.49
CA GLY A 61 0.53 -3.80 -0.63
C GLY A 61 1.54 -4.53 0.24
N MET A 62 2.55 -3.75 0.64
CA MET A 62 3.59 -4.16 1.58
C MET A 62 3.62 -3.14 2.71
N MET A 63 3.49 -3.62 3.94
CA MET A 63 3.64 -2.81 5.13
C MET A 63 5.09 -2.33 5.22
N LEU A 64 5.25 -1.02 5.15
CA LEU A 64 6.52 -0.38 5.44
C LEU A 64 6.64 -0.26 6.96
N GLY A 65 7.79 -0.60 7.53
CA GLY A 65 8.02 -0.47 8.96
C GLY A 65 7.58 0.89 9.48
N SER A 66 6.95 0.89 10.65
CA SER A 66 6.35 2.07 11.28
C SER A 66 7.41 3.17 11.37
N SER A 67 7.23 4.25 10.61
CA SER A 67 7.67 5.56 11.10
C SER A 67 6.70 5.90 12.21
N GLU A 68 7.17 5.94 13.45
CA GLU A 68 6.42 6.56 14.54
C GLU A 68 5.90 7.92 14.05
N ALA A 69 4.60 8.13 14.22
CA ALA A 69 3.95 9.42 13.98
C ALA A 69 4.03 10.25 15.25
#